data_AF-A0A811QPE7-F1
#
_entry.id   AF-A0A811QPE7-F1
#
_cell.length_a   1.000
_cell.length_b   1.000
_cell.length_c   1.000
_cell.angle_alpha   90.00
_cell.angle_beta   90.00
_cell.angle_gamma   90.00
#
_symmetry.space_group_name_H-M   'P 1'
#
loop_
_entity.id
_entity.type
_entity.pdbx_description
1 polymer ?
#
loop_
_entity_poly.entity_id
_entity_poly.type
_entity_poly.pdbx_seq_one_letter_code
_entity_poly.pdbx_strand_id
1 'polypeptide(L)'
;MEKASAAPLAADRVATNSVIEHGTWHSATALCPKFALLAMKTDSHETNMKHEVKAVADKRMKHYKVICFLGVALITWIDKAVLLNRLNECNNVAAQVCTIYFTIALVSMLLGLTASSFPDSALCAKTVSSNGALQAFLLLNAVVHLHNMDLYPKVLHLGVSWMLTSLVFCIYWAM
;
A
#
# COMPACT_ATOMS: atom_id res chain seq x y z
N MET A 1 53.37 -30.02 -3.26
CA MET A 1 53.87 -30.58 -2.00
C MET A 1 52.92 -30.07 -0.92
N GLU A 2 52.15 -30.84 -0.16
CA GLU A 2 52.11 -32.27 0.15
C GLU A 2 50.71 -32.59 0.74
N LYS A 3 50.30 -33.87 0.66
CA LYS A 3 49.07 -34.49 1.21
C LYS A 3 49.07 -34.41 2.77
N ALA A 4 48.06 -34.77 3.57
CA ALA A 4 47.03 -35.82 3.54
C ALA A 4 45.98 -35.54 4.67
N SER A 5 44.68 -35.84 4.53
CA SER A 5 43.99 -37.10 4.89
C SER A 5 43.65 -37.29 6.37
N ALA A 6 42.34 -37.35 6.71
CA ALA A 6 41.64 -38.49 7.36
C ALA A 6 40.42 -38.04 8.23
N ALA A 7 39.25 -38.62 7.93
CA ALA A 7 38.13 -38.86 8.87
C ALA A 7 38.29 -40.27 9.49
N PRO A 8 37.34 -40.93 10.22
CA PRO A 8 36.05 -40.55 10.83
C PRO A 8 35.82 -41.13 12.27
N LEU A 9 34.66 -40.89 12.94
CA LEU A 9 34.04 -41.73 14.00
C LEU A 9 32.71 -41.08 14.46
N ALA A 10 31.51 -41.57 14.11
CA ALA A 10 30.77 -42.73 14.65
C ALA A 10 30.48 -42.66 16.17
N ALA A 11 29.22 -42.40 16.54
CA ALA A 11 28.69 -42.66 17.87
C ALA A 11 27.31 -43.31 17.76
N ASP A 12 27.32 -44.61 18.02
CA ASP A 12 26.22 -45.51 18.33
C ASP A 12 25.42 -45.03 19.57
N ARG A 13 24.10 -45.25 19.56
CA ARG A 13 23.39 -45.72 20.77
C ARG A 13 22.10 -46.44 20.39
N VAL A 14 22.10 -47.72 20.74
CA VAL A 14 21.07 -48.74 20.58
C VAL A 14 20.22 -48.85 21.86
N ALA A 15 18.95 -49.24 21.64
CA ALA A 15 18.00 -49.94 22.50
C ALA A 15 17.29 -49.21 23.64
N THR A 16 15.95 -49.17 23.53
CA THR A 16 15.07 -49.98 24.40
C THR A 16 13.79 -50.38 23.66
N ASN A 17 13.56 -51.69 23.56
CA ASN A 17 12.33 -52.33 23.12
C ASN A 17 11.69 -53.00 24.34
N SER A 18 10.39 -52.76 24.57
CA SER A 18 9.45 -53.62 25.30
C SER A 18 8.03 -53.14 24.93
N VAL A 19 7.23 -53.84 24.09
CA VAL A 19 6.36 -55.01 24.44
C VAL A 19 5.28 -54.51 25.43
N ILE A 20 3.96 -54.40 25.21
CA ILE A 20 2.84 -55.23 24.66
C ILE A 20 1.67 -54.21 24.44
N GLU A 21 0.76 -54.22 23.45
CA GLU A 21 -0.51 -54.97 23.42
C GLU A 21 -1.32 -54.70 22.15
N HIS A 22 -1.86 -55.79 21.61
CA HIS A 22 -2.97 -55.86 20.67
C HIS A 22 -4.17 -55.05 21.17
N GLY A 23 -4.66 -54.12 20.37
CA GLY A 23 -5.87 -53.35 20.66
C GLY A 23 -6.56 -52.88 19.39
N THR A 24 -7.34 -53.79 18.79
CA THR A 24 -8.58 -53.52 18.04
C THR A 24 -8.65 -52.26 17.18
N TRP A 25 -8.46 -52.46 15.88
CA TRP A 25 -9.02 -51.64 14.80
C TRP A 25 -10.56 -51.64 14.88
N HIS A 26 -11.18 -50.77 15.67
CA HIS A 26 -12.61 -50.48 15.50
C HIS A 26 -12.94 -49.05 15.94
N SER A 27 -13.50 -48.31 14.98
CA SER A 27 -14.44 -47.19 15.18
C SER A 27 -13.88 -45.82 15.57
N ALA A 28 -13.37 -45.09 14.58
CA ALA A 28 -13.49 -43.62 14.55
C ALA A 28 -13.73 -43.04 13.14
N THR A 29 -14.12 -43.86 12.15
CA THR A 29 -14.55 -43.38 10.82
C THR A 29 -16.07 -43.42 10.73
N ALA A 30 -16.71 -42.49 11.42
CA ALA A 30 -18.10 -42.12 11.16
C ALA A 30 -18.29 -40.61 11.35
N LEU A 31 -17.35 -39.80 10.86
CA LEU A 31 -17.67 -38.42 10.54
C LEU A 31 -18.64 -38.47 9.36
N CYS A 32 -19.90 -38.10 9.61
CA CYS A 32 -20.98 -38.12 8.64
C CYS A 32 -20.52 -37.52 7.29
N PRO A 33 -20.80 -38.13 6.13
CA PRO A 33 -20.39 -37.58 4.82
C PRO A 33 -20.92 -36.15 4.59
N LYS A 34 -22.01 -35.76 5.27
CA LYS A 34 -22.51 -34.38 5.30
C LYS A 34 -21.54 -33.40 5.96
N PHE A 35 -20.83 -33.78 7.02
CA PHE A 35 -19.87 -32.90 7.71
C PHE A 35 -18.59 -32.71 6.89
N ALA A 36 -18.09 -33.74 6.22
CA ALA A 36 -16.94 -33.63 5.31
C ALA A 36 -17.27 -32.77 4.09
N LEU A 37 -18.47 -32.94 3.51
CA LEU A 37 -18.96 -32.09 2.41
C LEU A 37 -19.15 -30.63 2.86
N LEU A 38 -19.66 -30.39 4.07
CA LEU A 38 -19.79 -29.06 4.65
C LEU A 38 -18.42 -28.41 4.88
N ALA A 39 -17.46 -29.13 5.49
CA ALA A 39 -16.11 -28.65 5.73
C ALA A 39 -15.38 -28.29 4.42
N MET A 40 -15.48 -29.15 3.41
CA MET A 40 -14.88 -28.94 2.09
C MET A 40 -15.56 -27.78 1.33
N LYS A 41 -16.86 -27.59 1.52
CA LYS A 41 -17.61 -26.45 0.96
C LYS A 41 -17.27 -25.14 1.66
N THR A 42 -17.06 -25.15 2.99
CA THR A 42 -16.55 -23.98 3.73
C THR A 42 -15.12 -23.65 3.34
N ASP A 43 -14.22 -24.62 3.18
CA ASP A 43 -12.85 -24.38 2.72
C ASP A 43 -12.82 -23.84 1.27
N SER A 44 -13.64 -24.41 0.38
CA SER A 44 -13.75 -23.93 -1.00
C SER A 44 -14.34 -22.52 -1.08
N HIS A 45 -15.30 -22.18 -0.22
CA HIS A 45 -15.89 -20.84 -0.15
C HIS A 45 -14.91 -19.83 0.47
N GLU A 46 -14.20 -20.21 1.52
CA GLU A 46 -13.20 -19.37 2.19
C GLU A 46 -12.00 -19.09 1.28
N THR A 47 -11.52 -20.09 0.54
CA THR A 47 -10.44 -19.93 -0.44
C THR A 47 -10.86 -19.07 -1.64
N ASN A 48 -12.09 -19.23 -2.14
CA ASN A 48 -12.62 -18.40 -3.22
C ASN A 48 -12.76 -16.93 -2.77
N MET A 49 -13.35 -16.68 -1.60
CA MET A 49 -13.47 -15.34 -1.03
C MET A 49 -12.10 -14.68 -0.79
N LYS A 50 -11.11 -15.43 -0.26
CA LYS A 50 -9.73 -14.92 -0.09
C LYS A 50 -9.08 -14.55 -1.42
N HIS A 51 -9.33 -15.33 -2.47
CA HIS A 51 -8.80 -15.06 -3.81
C HIS A 51 -9.43 -13.82 -4.45
N GLU A 52 -10.74 -13.63 -4.32
CA GLU A 52 -11.43 -12.43 -4.82
C GLU A 52 -10.97 -11.15 -4.09
N VAL A 53 -10.86 -11.20 -2.76
CA VAL A 53 -10.36 -10.07 -1.96
C VAL A 53 -8.93 -9.70 -2.36
N LYS A 54 -8.08 -10.69 -2.62
CA LYS A 54 -6.71 -10.47 -3.10
C LYS A 54 -6.69 -9.83 -4.49
N ALA A 55 -7.48 -10.33 -5.43
CA ALA A 55 -7.57 -9.76 -6.78
C ALA A 55 -8.04 -8.29 -6.77
N VAL A 56 -8.99 -7.93 -5.91
CA VAL A 56 -9.44 -6.54 -5.73
C VAL A 56 -8.33 -5.67 -5.11
N ALA A 57 -7.59 -6.19 -4.13
CA ALA A 57 -6.48 -5.47 -3.50
C ALA A 57 -5.34 -5.20 -4.48
N ASP A 58 -4.94 -6.20 -5.27
CA ASP A 58 -3.88 -6.09 -6.28
C ASP A 58 -4.26 -5.08 -7.37
N LYS A 59 -5.53 -5.07 -7.78
CA LYS A 59 -6.06 -4.08 -8.72
C LYS A 59 -5.98 -2.67 -8.13
N ARG A 60 -6.37 -2.46 -6.87
CA ARG A 60 -6.27 -1.13 -6.21
C ARG A 60 -4.81 -0.67 -6.09
N MET A 61 -3.89 -1.56 -5.74
CA MET A 61 -2.46 -1.22 -5.65
C MET A 61 -1.88 -0.72 -6.98
N LYS A 62 -2.24 -1.38 -8.09
CA LYS A 62 -1.85 -0.93 -9.45
C LYS A 62 -2.39 0.46 -9.77
N HIS A 63 -3.63 0.78 -9.39
CA HIS A 63 -4.18 2.12 -9.59
C HIS A 63 -3.43 3.17 -8.79
N TYR A 64 -3.14 2.90 -7.51
CA TYR A 64 -2.36 3.83 -6.68
C TYR A 64 -0.98 4.09 -7.27
N LYS A 65 -0.29 3.06 -7.77
CA LYS A 65 0.99 3.21 -8.47
C LYS A 65 0.89 4.18 -9.66
N VAL A 66 -0.11 4.00 -10.52
CA VAL A 66 -0.33 4.86 -11.68
C VAL A 66 -0.64 6.30 -11.25
N ILE A 67 -1.50 6.48 -10.25
CA ILE A 67 -1.87 7.82 -9.75
C ILE A 67 -0.66 8.54 -9.15
N CYS A 68 0.14 7.86 -8.33
CA CYS A 68 1.37 8.43 -7.77
C CYS A 68 2.36 8.81 -8.89
N PHE A 69 2.51 7.96 -9.91
CA PHE A 69 3.38 8.25 -11.05
C PHE A 69 2.90 9.49 -11.81
N LEU A 70 1.61 9.59 -12.08
CA LEU A 70 1.01 10.77 -12.72
C LEU A 70 1.24 12.04 -11.89
N GLY A 71 1.11 11.97 -10.57
CA GLY A 71 1.38 13.11 -9.69
C GLY A 71 2.84 13.56 -9.71
N VAL A 72 3.79 12.62 -9.72
CA VAL A 72 5.23 12.94 -9.88
C VAL A 72 5.53 13.51 -11.27
N ALA A 73 4.93 12.97 -12.32
CA ALA A 73 5.05 13.52 -13.66
C ALA A 73 4.48 14.96 -13.73
N LEU A 74 3.34 15.20 -13.08
CA LEU A 74 2.71 16.52 -13.03
C LEU A 74 3.61 17.57 -12.37
N ILE A 75 4.17 17.28 -11.19
CA ILE A 75 5.01 18.24 -10.46
C ILE A 75 6.37 18.52 -11.13
N THR A 76 6.82 17.59 -11.98
CA THR A 76 8.03 17.74 -12.79
C THR A 76 7.74 18.50 -14.09
N TRP A 77 6.54 18.35 -14.66
CA TRP A 77 6.11 19.04 -15.86
C TRP A 77 5.73 20.51 -15.65
N ILE A 78 5.09 20.83 -14.52
CA ILE A 78 4.64 22.20 -14.24
C ILE A 78 5.83 23.11 -13.93
N ASP A 79 5.78 24.33 -14.48
CA ASP A 79 6.65 25.43 -14.07
C ASP A 79 6.23 25.98 -12.71
N LYS A 80 6.64 25.24 -11.67
CA LYS A 80 6.45 25.61 -10.26
C LYS A 80 7.11 26.94 -9.90
N ALA A 81 8.20 27.33 -10.59
CA ALA A 81 8.88 28.58 -10.29
C ALA A 81 8.01 29.77 -10.69
N VAL A 82 7.41 29.73 -11.88
CA VAL A 82 6.46 30.76 -12.32
C VAL A 82 5.25 30.81 -11.40
N LEU A 83 4.67 29.65 -11.04
CA LEU A 83 3.48 29.59 -10.20
C LEU A 83 3.74 30.14 -8.78
N LEU A 84 4.85 29.75 -8.17
CA LEU A 84 5.24 30.21 -6.84
C LEU A 84 5.70 31.67 -6.85
N ASN A 85 6.33 32.16 -7.92
CA ASN A 85 6.73 33.56 -8.00
C ASN A 85 5.52 34.50 -8.01
N ARG A 86 4.48 34.15 -8.79
CA ARG A 86 3.22 34.91 -8.78
C ARG A 86 2.55 34.90 -7.40
N LEU A 87 2.54 33.76 -6.72
CA LEU A 87 2.01 33.67 -5.36
C LEU A 87 2.85 34.48 -4.36
N ASN A 88 4.17 34.51 -4.54
CA ASN A 88 5.10 35.25 -3.70
C ASN A 88 4.87 36.77 -3.79
N GLU A 89 4.63 37.29 -5.00
CA GLU A 89 4.25 38.70 -5.22
C GLU A 89 2.99 39.10 -4.45
N CYS A 90 2.03 38.18 -4.28
CA CYS A 90 0.82 38.41 -3.50
C CYS A 90 1.03 38.21 -1.99
N ASN A 91 1.73 37.14 -1.61
CA ASN A 91 1.98 36.78 -0.22
C ASN A 91 3.16 35.79 -0.10
N ASN A 92 4.30 36.31 0.37
CA ASN A 92 5.52 35.52 0.60
C ASN A 92 5.31 34.32 1.55
N VAL A 93 4.49 34.49 2.60
CA VAL A 93 4.22 33.41 3.56
C VAL A 93 3.43 32.28 2.90
N ALA A 94 2.42 32.63 2.09
CA ALA A 94 1.64 31.65 1.36
C ALA A 94 2.51 30.86 0.34
N ALA A 95 3.43 31.54 -0.33
CA ALA A 95 4.39 30.90 -1.25
C ALA A 95 5.32 29.91 -0.54
N GLN A 96 5.83 30.27 0.66
CA GLN A 96 6.64 29.36 1.46
C GLN A 96 5.84 28.13 1.92
N VAL A 97 4.62 28.33 2.43
CA VAL A 97 3.74 27.22 2.84
C VAL A 97 3.42 26.30 1.67
N CYS A 98 3.15 26.87 0.49
CA CYS A 98 2.91 26.11 -0.73
C CYS A 98 4.14 25.29 -1.16
N THR A 99 5.33 25.87 -1.08
CA THR A 99 6.60 25.19 -1.39
C THR A 99 6.84 23.99 -0.46
N ILE A 100 6.61 24.17 0.84
CA ILE A 100 6.72 23.10 1.83
C ILE A 100 5.71 21.99 1.53
N TYR A 101 4.45 22.36 1.26
CA TYR A 101 3.41 21.41 0.91
C TYR A 101 3.74 20.60 -0.34
N PHE A 102 4.17 21.25 -1.42
CA PHE A 102 4.59 20.57 -2.66
C PHE A 102 5.72 19.58 -2.44
N THR A 103 6.66 19.92 -1.57
CA THR A 103 7.76 19.03 -1.19
C THR A 103 7.26 17.80 -0.45
N ILE A 104 6.38 17.99 0.55
CA ILE A 104 5.78 16.90 1.32
C ILE A 104 4.93 15.99 0.41
N ALA A 105 4.15 16.57 -0.49
CA ALA A 105 3.35 15.83 -1.47
C ALA A 105 4.26 14.99 -2.38
N LEU A 106 5.36 15.56 -2.90
CA LEU A 106 6.33 14.83 -3.72
C LEU A 106 6.94 13.65 -2.98
N VAL A 107 7.45 13.87 -1.77
CA VAL A 107 8.03 12.78 -0.95
C VAL A 107 7.00 11.70 -0.69
N SER A 108 5.75 12.07 -0.38
CA SER A 108 4.66 11.11 -0.14
C SER A 108 4.30 10.31 -1.39
N MET A 109 4.27 10.93 -2.57
CA MET A 109 4.02 10.23 -3.84
C MET A 109 5.17 9.26 -4.19
N LEU A 110 6.42 9.65 -3.97
CA LEU A 110 7.60 8.78 -4.17
C LEU A 110 7.60 7.60 -3.19
N LEU A 111 7.26 7.84 -1.93
CA LEU A 111 7.05 6.77 -0.94
C LEU A 111 5.92 5.84 -1.36
N GLY A 112 4.81 6.38 -1.86
CA GLY A 112 3.69 5.60 -2.37
C GLY A 112 4.06 4.72 -3.58
N LEU A 113 4.83 5.25 -4.53
CA LEU A 113 5.38 4.50 -5.67
C LEU A 113 6.28 3.36 -5.20
N THR A 114 7.17 3.64 -4.25
CA THR A 114 8.09 2.65 -3.69
C THR A 114 7.29 1.57 -2.94
N ALA A 115 6.33 1.98 -2.11
CA ALA A 115 5.46 1.09 -1.36
C ALA A 115 4.65 0.15 -2.27
N SER A 116 4.16 0.67 -3.41
CA SER A 116 3.41 -0.12 -4.39
C SER A 116 4.23 -1.17 -5.14
N SER A 117 5.55 -1.16 -4.97
CA SER A 117 6.46 -2.11 -5.62
C SER A 117 6.88 -3.26 -4.70
N PHE A 118 6.50 -3.22 -3.41
CA PHE A 118 6.70 -4.34 -2.48
C PHE A 118 5.60 -5.40 -2.66
N PRO A 119 5.92 -6.69 -2.37
CA PRO A 119 4.92 -7.75 -2.36
C PRO A 119 3.86 -7.52 -1.28
N ASP A 120 2.64 -8.03 -1.48
CA ASP A 120 1.45 -7.80 -0.63
C ASP A 120 1.61 -8.24 0.83
N SER A 121 2.68 -8.98 1.15
CA SER A 121 3.06 -9.39 2.50
C SER A 121 3.61 -8.24 3.35
N ALA A 122 3.92 -7.08 2.75
CA ALA A 122 4.46 -5.93 3.46
C ALA A 122 3.37 -5.21 4.26
N LEU A 123 3.50 -5.24 5.59
CA LEU A 123 2.64 -4.48 6.50
C LEU A 123 2.69 -3.00 6.10
N CYS A 124 1.52 -2.37 5.96
CA CYS A 124 1.35 -0.94 5.61
C CYS A 124 1.65 -0.51 4.16
N ALA A 125 2.16 -1.36 3.27
CA ALA A 125 2.46 -0.97 1.87
C ALA A 125 1.23 -0.38 1.15
N LYS A 126 0.05 -0.99 1.37
CA LYS A 126 -1.22 -0.52 0.85
C LYS A 126 -1.61 0.87 1.36
N THR A 127 -1.45 1.12 2.65
CA THR A 127 -1.79 2.40 3.27
C THR A 127 -0.86 3.51 2.80
N VAL A 128 0.45 3.23 2.74
CA VAL A 128 1.45 4.19 2.25
C VAL A 128 1.23 4.52 0.77
N SER A 129 0.95 3.51 -0.04
CA SER A 129 0.60 3.66 -1.46
C SER A 129 -0.68 4.48 -1.65
N SER A 130 -1.73 4.18 -0.87
CA SER A 130 -2.99 4.93 -0.87
C SER A 130 -2.79 6.40 -0.49
N ASN A 131 -2.00 6.68 0.55
CA ASN A 131 -1.69 8.05 0.95
C ASN A 131 -0.91 8.81 -0.13
N GLY A 132 0.07 8.17 -0.78
CA GLY A 132 0.78 8.77 -1.91
C GLY A 132 -0.18 9.12 -3.06
N ALA A 133 -1.14 8.25 -3.36
CA ALA A 133 -2.12 8.49 -4.42
C ALA A 133 -3.08 9.63 -4.06
N LEU A 134 -3.50 9.72 -2.79
CA LEU A 134 -4.29 10.86 -2.30
C LEU A 134 -3.53 12.18 -2.44
N GLN A 135 -2.23 12.20 -2.10
CA GLN A 135 -1.41 13.42 -2.26
C GLN A 135 -1.29 13.87 -3.71
N ALA A 136 -1.32 12.96 -4.69
CA ALA A 136 -1.35 13.34 -6.11
C ALA A 136 -2.62 14.11 -6.48
N PHE A 137 -3.80 13.70 -5.98
CA PHE A 137 -5.05 14.43 -6.22
C PHE A 137 -5.07 15.79 -5.51
N LEU A 138 -4.61 15.84 -4.26
CA LEU A 138 -4.57 17.09 -3.50
C LEU A 138 -3.59 18.09 -4.12
N LEU A 139 -2.46 17.59 -4.65
CA LEU A 139 -1.50 18.41 -5.39
C LEU A 139 -2.11 18.93 -6.69
N LEU A 140 -2.75 18.09 -7.49
CA LEU A 140 -3.43 18.52 -8.71
C LEU A 140 -4.48 19.60 -8.40
N ASN A 141 -5.26 19.40 -7.34
CA ASN A 141 -6.24 20.38 -6.88
C ASN A 141 -5.58 21.72 -6.47
N ALA A 142 -4.45 21.68 -5.75
CA ALA A 142 -3.69 22.87 -5.38
C ALA A 142 -3.16 23.62 -6.62
N VAL A 143 -2.60 22.89 -7.58
CA VAL A 143 -2.10 23.47 -8.84
C VAL A 143 -3.23 24.14 -9.61
N VAL A 144 -4.39 23.49 -9.74
CA VAL A 144 -5.55 24.06 -10.44
C VAL A 144 -6.00 25.36 -9.79
N HIS A 145 -6.07 25.40 -8.46
CA HIS A 145 -6.41 26.62 -7.74
C HIS A 145 -5.37 27.72 -8.02
N LEU A 146 -4.08 27.43 -7.86
CA LEU A 146 -3.01 28.39 -8.08
C LEU A 146 -2.93 28.91 -9.52
N HIS A 147 -3.21 28.05 -10.50
CA HIS A 147 -3.29 28.44 -11.90
C HIS A 147 -4.44 29.43 -12.15
N ASN A 148 -5.54 29.30 -11.41
CA ASN A 148 -6.71 30.17 -11.47
C ASN A 148 -6.69 31.27 -10.41
N MET A 149 -5.53 31.59 -9.84
CA MET A 149 -5.38 32.61 -8.78
C MET A 149 -6.00 33.96 -9.18
N ASP A 150 -5.89 34.34 -10.45
CA ASP A 150 -6.41 35.60 -10.99
C ASP A 150 -7.95 35.70 -10.92
N LEU A 151 -8.66 34.57 -10.78
CA LEU A 151 -10.12 34.53 -10.61
C LEU A 151 -10.56 34.81 -9.17
N TYR A 152 -9.63 34.81 -8.21
CA TYR A 152 -9.93 35.01 -6.80
C TYR A 152 -9.61 36.45 -6.38
N PRO A 153 -10.52 37.16 -5.71
CA PRO A 153 -10.28 38.53 -5.28
C PRO A 153 -9.23 38.64 -4.16
N LYS A 154 -9.01 37.56 -3.39
CA LYS A 154 -7.96 37.48 -2.36
C LYS A 154 -7.42 36.06 -2.26
N VAL A 155 -6.14 35.93 -1.89
CA VAL A 155 -5.46 34.66 -1.61
C VAL A 155 -6.17 33.83 -0.53
N LEU A 156 -6.88 34.47 0.41
CA LEU A 156 -7.66 33.76 1.43
C LEU A 156 -8.83 32.98 0.82
N HIS A 157 -9.54 33.53 -0.17
CA HIS A 157 -10.64 32.83 -0.84
C HIS A 157 -10.11 31.63 -1.65
N LEU A 158 -8.95 31.78 -2.27
CA LEU A 158 -8.24 30.71 -2.95
C LEU A 158 -7.94 29.55 -1.98
N GLY A 159 -7.37 29.87 -0.81
CA GLY A 159 -7.05 28.88 0.23
C GLY A 159 -8.28 28.16 0.78
N VAL A 160 -9.37 28.90 1.05
CA VAL A 160 -10.64 28.31 1.51
C VAL A 160 -11.26 27.39 0.45
N SER A 161 -11.27 27.81 -0.82
CA SER A 161 -11.75 27.00 -1.94
C SER A 161 -10.95 25.70 -2.09
N TRP A 162 -9.63 25.79 -2.00
CA TRP A 162 -8.75 24.63 -2.04
C TRP A 162 -9.00 23.69 -0.85
N MET A 163 -9.19 24.21 0.36
CA MET A 163 -9.49 23.40 1.54
C MET A 163 -10.83 22.66 1.41
N LEU A 164 -11.88 23.34 0.94
CA LEU A 164 -13.20 22.75 0.76
C LEU A 164 -13.18 21.62 -0.28
N THR A 165 -12.57 21.86 -1.44
CA THR A 165 -12.44 20.85 -2.50
C THR A 165 -11.58 19.68 -2.05
N SER A 166 -10.47 19.94 -1.34
CA SER A 166 -9.61 18.91 -0.76
C SER A 166 -10.34 18.05 0.27
N LEU A 167 -11.18 18.65 1.11
CA LEU A 167 -11.99 17.93 2.10
C LEU A 167 -12.95 16.95 1.42
N VAL A 168 -13.61 17.36 0.33
CA VAL A 168 -14.48 16.48 -0.46
C VAL A 168 -13.71 15.29 -1.02
N PHE A 169 -12.51 15.52 -1.56
CA PHE A 169 -11.65 14.43 -2.03
C PHE A 169 -11.24 13.48 -0.90
N CYS A 170 -10.88 14.01 0.27
CA CYS A 170 -10.52 13.19 1.43
C CYS A 170 -11.70 12.33 1.91
N ILE A 171 -12.91 12.89 1.97
CA ILE A 171 -14.13 12.15 2.36
C ILE A 171 -14.41 11.04 1.33
N TYR A 172 -14.35 11.35 0.04
CA TYR A 172 -14.52 10.36 -1.03
C TYR A 172 -13.46 9.26 -0.98
N TRP A 173 -12.22 9.60 -0.63
CA TRP A 173 -11.12 8.64 -0.53
C TRP A 173 -11.21 7.71 0.68
N ALA A 174 -11.83 8.19 1.76
CA ALA A 174 -12.01 7.44 3.00
C ALA A 174 -13.21 6.47 2.96
N MET A 175 -14.19 6.71 2.09
CA MET A 175 -15.34 5.83 1.85
C MET A 175 -14.98 4.62 0.97
#